data_AF-A0A4W4G298-F1
#
_entry.id   AF-A0A4W4G298-F1
#
_cell.length_a   1.000
_cell.length_b   1.000
_cell.length_c   1.000
_cell.angle_alpha   90.00
_cell.angle_beta   90.00
_cell.angle_gamma   90.00
#
_symmetry.space_group_name_H-M   'P 1'
#
loop_
_entity.id
_entity.type
_entity.pdbx_description
1 polymer ?
#
loop_
_entity_poly.entity_id
_entity_poly.type
_entity_poly.pdbx_seq_one_letter_code
_entity_poly.pdbx_strand_id
1 'polypeptide(L)'
;LDSTVGERFCRLVEKVEAVKKNRESNLCSTPGDLLLEYITIVVNNQILKPFTSEKLEMAWEDYTQALKKLRECQNKGEIQDLVNSRNQFRRALLTAIDDFLREVDNLPIGERLESLQDVYSKLTAVRGSVLTENIEDQSFEYFCNWKTQKHQNSRNMRQATDQALCALSDWAANVSKVHANTLPEPTPPYCFSCGICNVQICFRLSICGVSQEQDGQDMKIMSNAFHKVVEHIQKEQQLLCGIREKCEINKKFKQGMVQWQNSTPKINELLYIKKRIKSLRSQLRWKMVEAGCLEEADDLDLPEILKKKEEIAKTRKSLFEEIDNEREEYEKLCDLARGSFPELVPLYPEADINSYLSSEGLLMKSLDRDIFDAEPMKELSGRRPLVYTEFQGQKVVLKGYSVNEESEVRMLEQAVQYHRAQSQKPSIVLPLLSLFFGKSDPLAYIMLPYISNGSLMAVQRISPLAPSETGRVMRGALLGLQSLHAACITHASLNPSNVFVLNREQGIIGDYDFTKTPEQRALDSGMVAGSICLVAPELRQGQPPTPASDMYAIGGIMLWVGGCINTALNFIDIKLQTLLSKLMVYTGRLSVHEALDDAYFFSLEN
;
A
#
# COMPACT_ATOMS: atom_id res chain seq x y z
N LEU A 1 -9.72 -74.47 -48.65
CA LEU A 1 -10.01 -73.02 -48.59
C LEU A 1 -8.71 -72.31 -48.91
N ASP A 2 -8.75 -71.52 -49.97
CA ASP A 2 -7.61 -70.86 -50.62
C ASP A 2 -6.80 -69.98 -49.64
N SER A 3 -5.47 -69.98 -49.73
CA SER A 3 -4.56 -69.21 -48.83
C SER A 3 -4.88 -67.71 -48.80
N THR A 4 -5.47 -67.21 -49.89
CA THR A 4 -5.93 -65.83 -50.08
C THR A 4 -7.15 -65.45 -49.22
N VAL A 5 -8.00 -66.41 -48.85
CA VAL A 5 -9.16 -66.17 -47.97
C VAL A 5 -8.71 -66.05 -46.52
N GLY A 6 -7.75 -66.89 -46.09
CA GLY A 6 -7.16 -66.85 -44.76
C GLY A 6 -6.42 -65.53 -44.49
N GLU A 7 -5.58 -65.07 -45.43
CA GLU A 7 -4.89 -63.77 -45.30
C GLU A 7 -5.84 -62.58 -45.21
N ARG A 8 -6.95 -62.60 -45.97
CA ARG A 8 -7.97 -61.54 -45.90
C ARG A 8 -8.68 -61.54 -44.54
N PHE A 9 -8.87 -62.72 -43.94
CA PHE A 9 -9.47 -62.84 -42.61
C PHE A 9 -8.53 -62.34 -41.52
N CYS A 10 -7.24 -62.69 -41.55
CA CYS A 10 -6.25 -62.16 -40.60
C CYS A 10 -6.16 -60.63 -40.68
N ARG A 11 -6.10 -60.04 -41.88
CA ARG A 11 -6.13 -58.58 -42.07
C ARG A 11 -7.42 -57.92 -41.57
N LEU A 12 -8.52 -58.65 -41.56
CA LEU A 12 -9.78 -58.16 -41.06
C LEU A 12 -9.82 -58.20 -39.53
N VAL A 13 -9.32 -59.28 -38.92
CA VAL A 13 -9.16 -59.41 -37.47
C VAL A 13 -8.25 -58.30 -36.93
N GLU A 14 -7.08 -58.07 -37.55
CA GLU A 14 -6.18 -56.97 -37.20
C GLU A 14 -6.88 -55.60 -37.22
N LYS A 15 -7.75 -55.37 -38.22
CA LYS A 15 -8.52 -54.12 -38.32
C LYS A 15 -9.63 -54.02 -37.28
N VAL A 16 -10.31 -55.12 -36.96
CA VAL A 16 -11.32 -55.17 -35.89
C VAL A 16 -10.66 -54.91 -34.54
N GLU A 17 -9.48 -55.48 -34.29
CA GLU A 17 -8.69 -55.22 -33.08
C GLU A 17 -8.20 -53.77 -33.01
N ALA A 18 -7.75 -53.19 -34.13
CA ALA A 18 -7.39 -51.76 -34.19
C ALA A 18 -8.57 -50.84 -33.84
N VAL A 19 -9.77 -51.14 -34.33
CA VAL A 19 -11.00 -50.38 -34.01
C VAL A 19 -11.41 -50.60 -32.55
N LYS A 20 -11.28 -51.81 -32.01
CA LYS A 20 -11.54 -52.11 -30.60
C LYS A 20 -10.59 -51.32 -29.67
N LYS A 21 -9.30 -51.32 -29.98
CA LYS A 21 -8.29 -50.52 -29.26
C LYS A 21 -8.60 -49.01 -29.32
N ASN A 22 -9.11 -48.52 -30.45
CA ASN A 22 -9.52 -47.12 -30.61
C ASN A 22 -10.83 -46.78 -29.86
N ARG A 23 -11.72 -47.76 -29.63
CA ARG A 23 -12.89 -47.62 -28.75
C ARG A 23 -12.48 -47.57 -27.27
N GLU A 24 -11.51 -48.39 -26.88
CA GLU A 24 -10.97 -48.42 -25.51
C GLU A 24 -10.19 -47.14 -25.17
N SER A 25 -9.50 -46.51 -26.13
CA SER A 25 -8.85 -45.21 -25.94
C SER A 25 -9.79 -44.01 -25.96
N ASN A 26 -11.00 -44.14 -26.53
CA ASN A 26 -12.03 -43.09 -26.63
C ASN A 26 -13.21 -43.31 -25.65
N LEU A 27 -12.97 -43.93 -24.49
CA LEU A 27 -13.97 -44.05 -23.43
C LEU A 27 -14.47 -42.66 -23.02
N CYS A 28 -15.80 -42.54 -23.02
CA CYS A 28 -16.65 -41.34 -22.93
C CYS A 28 -16.47 -40.47 -21.66
N SER A 29 -15.27 -39.95 -21.42
CA SER A 29 -15.00 -38.89 -20.44
C SER A 29 -13.89 -38.00 -20.98
N THR A 30 -14.19 -37.25 -22.05
CA THR A 30 -13.18 -36.42 -22.71
C THR A 30 -13.07 -35.05 -22.03
N PRO A 31 -11.89 -34.41 -22.02
CA PRO A 31 -11.71 -33.02 -21.55
C PRO A 31 -12.71 -32.01 -22.16
N GLY A 32 -13.24 -32.31 -23.34
CA GLY A 32 -14.26 -31.49 -24.02
C GLY A 32 -15.67 -31.59 -23.41
N ASP A 33 -15.98 -32.60 -22.60
CA ASP A 33 -17.25 -32.69 -21.85
C ASP A 33 -17.23 -31.78 -20.64
N LEU A 34 -16.15 -31.83 -19.88
CA LEU A 34 -15.89 -30.90 -18.78
C LEU A 34 -15.82 -29.45 -19.28
N LEU A 35 -15.14 -29.18 -20.41
CA LEU A 35 -15.07 -27.83 -20.96
C LEU A 35 -16.44 -27.28 -21.39
N LEU A 36 -17.34 -28.12 -21.92
CA LEU A 36 -18.69 -27.70 -22.27
C LEU A 36 -19.53 -27.39 -21.02
N GLU A 37 -19.38 -28.18 -19.95
CA GLU A 37 -20.01 -27.92 -18.65
C GLU A 37 -19.51 -26.58 -18.07
N TYR A 38 -18.21 -26.32 -18.11
CA TYR A 38 -17.62 -25.05 -17.67
C TYR A 38 -18.07 -23.86 -18.52
N ILE A 39 -18.12 -24.01 -19.86
CA ILE A 39 -18.67 -22.97 -20.76
C ILE A 39 -20.13 -22.68 -20.38
N THR A 40 -20.92 -23.71 -20.10
CA THR A 40 -22.33 -23.56 -19.71
C THR A 40 -22.45 -22.79 -18.38
N ILE A 41 -21.60 -23.09 -17.40
CA ILE A 41 -21.59 -22.37 -16.10
C ILE A 41 -21.16 -20.91 -16.28
N VAL A 42 -20.16 -20.63 -17.12
CA VAL A 42 -19.62 -19.28 -17.31
C VAL A 42 -20.57 -18.41 -18.14
N VAL A 43 -21.16 -18.96 -19.20
CA VAL A 43 -22.08 -18.22 -20.09
C VAL A 43 -23.46 -18.03 -19.45
N ASN A 44 -23.97 -19.04 -18.73
CA ASN A 44 -25.26 -18.92 -18.07
C ASN A 44 -25.13 -18.17 -16.74
N ASN A 45 -26.14 -17.36 -16.42
CA ASN A 45 -26.23 -16.59 -15.17
C ASN A 45 -25.10 -15.57 -14.97
N GLN A 46 -24.53 -15.05 -16.07
CA GLN A 46 -23.57 -13.96 -16.01
C GLN A 46 -24.20 -12.73 -15.34
N ILE A 47 -23.52 -12.19 -14.33
CA ILE A 47 -23.96 -10.95 -13.68
C ILE A 47 -23.45 -9.76 -14.51
N LEU A 48 -24.39 -8.92 -14.96
CA LEU A 48 -24.09 -7.70 -15.70
C LEU A 48 -23.84 -6.52 -14.74
N LYS A 49 -23.27 -5.44 -15.28
CA LYS A 49 -23.12 -4.18 -14.55
C LYS A 49 -24.52 -3.72 -14.06
N PRO A 50 -24.70 -3.41 -12.77
CA PRO A 50 -25.98 -2.92 -12.25
C PRO A 50 -26.46 -1.68 -13.02
N PHE A 51 -27.74 -1.61 -13.34
CA PHE A 51 -28.34 -0.51 -14.10
C PHE A 51 -28.21 0.83 -13.37
N THR A 52 -28.24 0.80 -12.04
CA THR A 52 -28.04 1.98 -11.18
C THR A 52 -26.60 2.47 -11.12
N SER A 53 -25.62 1.69 -11.62
CA SER A 53 -24.20 2.05 -11.50
C SER A 53 -23.85 3.34 -12.25
N GLU A 54 -24.47 3.64 -13.39
CA GLU A 54 -24.23 4.90 -14.12
C GLU A 54 -24.80 6.10 -13.36
N LYS A 55 -26.02 5.97 -12.82
CA LYS A 55 -26.63 7.01 -11.97
C LYS A 55 -25.80 7.27 -10.71
N LEU A 56 -25.26 6.23 -10.10
CA LEU A 56 -24.39 6.34 -8.94
C LEU A 56 -23.08 7.06 -9.29
N GLU A 57 -22.46 6.72 -10.42
CA GLU A 57 -21.23 7.36 -10.92
C GLU A 57 -21.45 8.86 -11.16
N MET A 58 -22.53 9.24 -11.86
CA MET A 58 -22.88 10.65 -12.07
C MET A 58 -23.14 11.40 -10.75
N ALA A 59 -23.87 10.79 -9.82
CA ALA A 59 -24.17 11.43 -8.53
C ALA A 59 -22.90 11.66 -7.68
N TRP A 60 -21.92 10.74 -7.76
CA TRP A 60 -20.61 10.92 -7.13
C TRP A 60 -19.82 12.05 -7.77
N GLU A 61 -19.85 12.16 -9.09
CA GLU A 61 -19.18 13.23 -9.83
C GLU A 61 -19.75 14.60 -9.47
N ASP A 62 -21.08 14.74 -9.49
CA ASP A 62 -21.79 15.97 -9.09
C ASP A 62 -21.45 16.39 -7.65
N TYR A 63 -21.50 15.43 -6.71
CA TYR A 63 -21.17 15.69 -5.31
C TYR A 63 -19.70 16.12 -5.14
N THR A 64 -18.78 15.45 -5.84
CA THR A 64 -17.35 15.78 -5.80
C THR A 64 -17.08 17.17 -6.39
N GLN A 65 -17.75 17.52 -7.48
CA GLN A 65 -17.64 18.84 -8.10
C GLN A 65 -18.18 19.93 -7.16
N ALA A 66 -19.28 19.68 -6.46
CA ALA A 66 -19.81 20.61 -5.46
C ALA A 66 -18.84 20.83 -4.29
N LEU A 67 -18.19 19.77 -3.80
CA LEU A 67 -17.13 19.86 -2.78
C LEU A 67 -15.93 20.66 -3.27
N LYS A 68 -15.51 20.47 -4.53
CA LYS A 68 -14.40 21.22 -5.14
C LYS A 68 -14.71 22.72 -5.18
N LYS A 69 -15.90 23.10 -5.65
CA LYS A 69 -16.37 24.50 -5.68
C LYS A 69 -16.36 25.15 -4.29
N LEU A 70 -16.74 24.39 -3.25
CA LEU A 70 -16.69 24.87 -1.86
C LEU A 70 -15.26 25.11 -1.36
N ARG A 71 -14.32 24.23 -1.70
CA ARG A 71 -12.90 24.38 -1.32
C ARG A 71 -12.23 25.58 -1.99
N GLU A 72 -12.62 25.88 -3.22
CA GLU A 72 -12.08 26.99 -4.01
C GLU A 72 -12.80 28.33 -3.71
N CYS A 73 -13.87 28.32 -2.93
CA CYS A 73 -14.67 29.50 -2.63
C CYS A 73 -13.90 30.48 -1.72
N GLN A 74 -13.70 31.69 -2.22
CA GLN A 74 -13.08 32.79 -1.47
C GLN A 74 -14.10 33.81 -0.93
N ASN A 75 -15.30 33.86 -1.52
CA ASN A 75 -16.32 34.86 -1.21
C ASN A 75 -17.32 34.35 -0.15
N LYS A 76 -17.34 34.98 1.03
CA LYS A 76 -18.23 34.59 2.13
C LYS A 76 -19.72 34.64 1.78
N GLY A 77 -20.11 35.55 0.88
CA GLY A 77 -21.52 35.71 0.49
C GLY A 77 -22.10 34.51 -0.27
N GLU A 78 -21.24 33.75 -0.98
CA GLU A 78 -21.66 32.64 -1.84
C GLU A 78 -21.62 31.27 -1.13
N ILE A 79 -20.99 31.20 0.05
CA ILE A 79 -20.79 29.94 0.79
C ILE A 79 -22.13 29.26 1.07
N GLN A 80 -23.14 30.02 1.51
CA GLN A 80 -24.43 29.42 1.87
C GLN A 80 -25.13 28.79 0.68
N ASP A 81 -25.05 29.41 -0.50
CA ASP A 81 -25.64 28.89 -1.73
C ASP A 81 -24.91 27.63 -2.21
N LEU A 82 -23.57 27.63 -2.14
CA LEU A 82 -22.76 26.46 -2.45
C LEU A 82 -23.00 25.30 -1.45
N VAL A 83 -23.18 25.59 -0.16
CA VAL A 83 -23.54 24.60 0.86
C VAL A 83 -24.92 24.00 0.58
N ASN A 84 -25.89 24.83 0.18
CA ASN A 84 -27.23 24.37 -0.20
C ASN A 84 -27.17 23.47 -1.45
N SER A 85 -26.39 23.88 -2.46
CA SER A 85 -26.15 23.10 -3.68
C SER A 85 -25.51 21.75 -3.35
N ARG A 86 -24.44 21.72 -2.55
CA ARG A 86 -23.82 20.47 -2.08
C ARG A 86 -24.80 19.59 -1.31
N ASN A 87 -25.64 20.15 -0.43
CA ASN A 87 -26.64 19.38 0.31
C ASN A 87 -27.71 18.77 -0.61
N GLN A 88 -28.04 19.42 -1.72
CA GLN A 88 -28.91 18.84 -2.76
C GLN A 88 -28.23 17.64 -3.43
N PHE A 89 -26.98 17.79 -3.89
CA PHE A 89 -26.23 16.68 -4.50
C PHE A 89 -25.97 15.53 -3.52
N ARG A 90 -25.71 15.83 -2.24
CA ARG A 90 -25.57 14.80 -1.20
C ARG A 90 -26.85 13.96 -1.05
N ARG A 91 -28.02 14.59 -1.03
CA ARG A 91 -29.30 13.88 -0.95
C ARG A 91 -29.56 13.03 -2.19
N ALA A 92 -29.25 13.56 -3.38
CA ALA A 92 -29.33 12.80 -4.62
C ALA A 92 -28.38 11.58 -4.61
N LEU A 93 -27.15 11.77 -4.14
CA LEU A 93 -26.17 10.68 -3.99
C LEU A 93 -26.63 9.61 -3.00
N LEU A 94 -27.15 10.00 -1.82
CA LEU A 94 -27.70 9.03 -0.86
C LEU A 94 -28.85 8.22 -1.46
N THR A 95 -29.70 8.85 -2.27
CA THR A 95 -30.79 8.17 -2.98
C THR A 95 -30.24 7.18 -4.02
N ALA A 96 -29.25 7.60 -4.82
CA ALA A 96 -28.60 6.73 -5.80
C ALA A 96 -27.86 5.55 -5.14
N ILE A 97 -27.25 5.77 -3.98
CA ILE A 97 -26.64 4.71 -3.16
C ILE A 97 -27.70 3.72 -2.69
N ASP A 98 -28.85 4.19 -2.21
CA ASP A 98 -29.93 3.30 -1.75
C ASP A 98 -30.50 2.46 -2.89
N ASP A 99 -30.67 3.04 -4.07
CA ASP A 99 -31.12 2.32 -5.26
C ASP A 99 -30.08 1.28 -5.71
N PHE A 100 -28.80 1.64 -5.71
CA PHE A 100 -27.71 0.71 -6.06
C PHE A 100 -27.56 -0.44 -5.07
N LEU A 101 -27.55 -0.15 -3.76
CA LEU A 101 -27.44 -1.19 -2.74
C LEU A 101 -28.64 -2.14 -2.80
N ARG A 102 -29.85 -1.62 -3.02
CA ARG A 102 -31.06 -2.45 -3.18
C ARG A 102 -31.00 -3.33 -4.42
N GLU A 103 -30.44 -2.85 -5.53
CA GLU A 103 -30.22 -3.67 -6.73
C GLU A 103 -29.20 -4.78 -6.46
N VAL A 104 -28.05 -4.43 -5.86
CA VAL A 104 -26.96 -5.37 -5.60
C VAL A 104 -27.30 -6.41 -4.54
N ASP A 105 -28.07 -6.06 -3.51
CA ASP A 105 -28.49 -7.02 -2.47
C ASP A 105 -29.37 -8.16 -3.05
N ASN A 106 -29.96 -7.98 -4.25
CA ASN A 106 -30.70 -9.03 -4.96
C ASN A 106 -29.83 -9.89 -5.88
N LEU A 107 -28.53 -9.58 -6.03
CA LEU A 107 -27.61 -10.32 -6.89
C LEU A 107 -26.82 -11.36 -6.07
N PRO A 108 -26.69 -12.61 -6.54
CA PRO A 108 -25.94 -13.66 -5.85
C PRO A 108 -24.42 -13.51 -6.08
N ILE A 109 -23.85 -12.34 -5.75
CA ILE A 109 -22.43 -12.02 -6.04
C ILE A 109 -21.48 -12.98 -5.33
N GLY A 110 -21.75 -13.33 -4.06
CA GLY A 110 -20.93 -14.26 -3.29
C GLY A 110 -20.92 -15.65 -3.91
N GLU A 111 -22.11 -16.23 -4.09
CA GLU A 111 -22.28 -17.56 -4.69
C GLU A 111 -21.70 -17.63 -6.11
N ARG A 112 -21.89 -16.58 -6.92
CA ARG A 112 -21.32 -16.52 -8.27
C ARG A 112 -19.80 -16.48 -8.26
N LEU A 113 -19.19 -15.71 -7.37
CA LEU A 113 -17.74 -15.59 -7.29
C LEU A 113 -17.10 -16.90 -6.81
N GLU A 114 -17.73 -17.61 -5.87
CA GLU A 114 -17.34 -18.95 -5.45
C GLU A 114 -17.45 -19.96 -6.60
N SER A 115 -18.56 -19.95 -7.34
CA SER A 115 -18.75 -20.83 -8.50
C SER A 115 -17.70 -20.58 -9.60
N LEU A 116 -17.39 -19.32 -9.91
CA LEU A 116 -16.36 -18.97 -10.89
C LEU A 116 -14.96 -19.37 -10.42
N GLN A 117 -14.68 -19.23 -9.13
CA GLN A 117 -13.40 -19.62 -8.54
C GLN A 117 -13.20 -21.14 -8.57
N ASP A 118 -14.25 -21.91 -8.26
CA ASP A 118 -14.23 -23.38 -8.35
C ASP A 118 -13.96 -23.85 -9.79
N VAL A 119 -14.64 -23.26 -10.77
CA VAL A 119 -14.41 -23.55 -12.20
C VAL A 119 -12.97 -23.17 -12.60
N TYR A 120 -12.48 -22.01 -12.18
CA TYR A 120 -11.11 -21.57 -12.46
C TYR A 120 -10.04 -22.50 -11.86
N SER A 121 -10.21 -22.91 -10.61
CA SER A 121 -9.31 -23.85 -9.93
C SER A 121 -9.30 -25.22 -10.60
N LYS A 122 -10.46 -25.73 -11.03
CA LYS A 122 -10.57 -26.99 -11.77
C LYS A 122 -9.94 -26.89 -13.17
N LEU A 123 -10.12 -25.76 -13.86
CA LEU A 123 -9.52 -25.52 -15.18
C LEU A 123 -7.99 -25.42 -15.13
N THR A 124 -7.45 -24.70 -14.15
CA THR A 124 -6.00 -24.52 -13.97
C THR A 124 -5.28 -25.78 -13.49
N ALA A 125 -5.95 -26.64 -12.72
CA ALA A 125 -5.41 -27.96 -12.34
C ALA A 125 -5.22 -28.91 -13.54
N VAL A 126 -6.01 -28.75 -14.61
CA VAL A 126 -6.00 -29.63 -15.80
C VAL A 126 -4.93 -29.24 -16.82
N ARG A 127 -4.51 -27.97 -16.88
CA ARG A 127 -3.42 -27.51 -17.77
C ARG A 127 -2.54 -26.48 -17.07
N GLY A 128 -1.27 -26.82 -16.87
CA GLY A 128 -0.23 -25.87 -16.44
C GLY A 128 -0.06 -24.70 -17.43
N SER A 129 0.42 -23.57 -16.89
CA SER A 129 0.61 -22.21 -17.46
C SER A 129 0.42 -22.05 -18.99
N VAL A 130 -0.54 -21.20 -19.36
CA VAL A 130 -0.94 -20.91 -20.75
C VAL A 130 -0.23 -19.66 -21.29
N LEU A 131 0.34 -19.77 -22.50
CA LEU A 131 0.85 -18.66 -23.32
C LEU A 131 -0.29 -17.95 -24.07
N THR A 132 -0.19 -16.63 -24.17
CA THR A 132 -1.14 -15.70 -24.78
C THR A 132 -0.90 -15.50 -26.28
N GLU A 133 -1.87 -15.84 -27.13
CA GLU A 133 -2.02 -15.27 -28.47
C GLU A 133 -3.46 -14.75 -28.63
N ASN A 134 -3.67 -13.72 -29.47
CA ASN A 134 -4.99 -13.11 -29.71
C ASN A 134 -5.95 -14.13 -30.35
N ILE A 135 -7.03 -14.45 -29.64
CA ILE A 135 -8.01 -15.47 -30.03
C ILE A 135 -9.34 -14.83 -30.47
N GLU A 136 -9.87 -15.30 -31.60
CA GLU A 136 -11.11 -14.84 -32.24
C GLU A 136 -12.37 -15.10 -31.37
N ASP A 137 -13.38 -14.22 -31.45
CA ASP A 137 -14.61 -14.29 -30.64
C ASP A 137 -15.54 -15.45 -30.99
N GLN A 138 -15.43 -16.02 -32.19
CA GLN A 138 -16.23 -17.18 -32.65
C GLN A 138 -15.73 -18.52 -32.07
N SER A 139 -14.73 -18.51 -31.18
CA SER A 139 -14.08 -19.72 -30.64
C SER A 139 -15.04 -20.67 -29.91
N PHE A 140 -16.09 -20.18 -29.25
CA PHE A 140 -17.12 -21.05 -28.64
C PHE A 140 -17.99 -21.74 -29.69
N GLU A 141 -18.37 -21.03 -30.75
CA GLU A 141 -19.16 -21.59 -31.85
C GLU A 141 -18.35 -22.64 -32.63
N TYR A 142 -17.07 -22.36 -32.88
CA TYR A 142 -16.15 -23.34 -33.47
C TYR A 142 -15.98 -24.59 -32.59
N PHE A 143 -15.88 -24.43 -31.26
CA PHE A 143 -15.80 -25.56 -30.34
C PHE A 143 -17.09 -26.40 -30.31
N CYS A 144 -18.26 -25.76 -30.25
CA CYS A 144 -19.55 -26.46 -30.26
C CYS A 144 -19.78 -27.22 -31.57
N ASN A 145 -19.45 -26.60 -32.71
CA ASN A 145 -19.53 -27.22 -34.03
C ASN A 145 -18.55 -28.41 -34.16
N TRP A 146 -17.30 -28.21 -33.73
CA TRP A 146 -16.29 -29.27 -33.69
C TRP A 146 -16.74 -30.47 -32.83
N LYS A 147 -17.27 -30.21 -31.63
CA LYS A 147 -17.73 -31.27 -30.72
C LYS A 147 -18.92 -32.05 -31.31
N THR A 148 -19.87 -31.34 -31.92
CA THR A 148 -21.02 -31.95 -32.60
C THR A 148 -20.57 -32.84 -33.76
N GLN A 149 -19.62 -32.35 -34.57
CA GLN A 149 -19.04 -33.10 -35.68
C GLN A 149 -18.27 -34.32 -35.17
N LYS A 150 -17.49 -34.20 -34.09
CA LYS A 150 -16.74 -35.31 -33.49
C LYS A 150 -17.66 -36.39 -32.90
N HIS A 151 -18.76 -36.00 -32.26
CA HIS A 151 -19.79 -36.95 -31.82
C HIS A 151 -20.49 -37.65 -32.99
N GLN A 152 -20.82 -36.91 -34.06
CA GLN A 152 -21.45 -37.50 -35.23
C GLN A 152 -20.50 -38.48 -35.95
N ASN A 153 -19.22 -38.13 -36.07
CA ASN A 153 -18.19 -39.01 -36.61
C ASN A 153 -18.04 -40.28 -35.76
N SER A 154 -18.03 -40.15 -34.43
CA SER A 154 -17.99 -41.31 -33.52
C SER A 154 -19.23 -42.20 -33.66
N ARG A 155 -20.43 -41.62 -33.79
CA ARG A 155 -21.68 -42.36 -34.03
C ARG A 155 -21.67 -43.08 -35.39
N ASN A 156 -21.30 -42.38 -36.45
CA ASN A 156 -21.19 -42.94 -37.79
C ASN A 156 -20.16 -44.09 -37.83
N MET A 157 -19.02 -43.93 -37.15
CA MET A 157 -17.99 -44.97 -37.05
C MET A 157 -18.50 -46.18 -36.25
N ARG A 158 -19.23 -45.96 -35.16
CA ARG A 158 -19.89 -47.04 -34.40
C ARG A 158 -20.88 -47.80 -35.27
N GLN A 159 -21.78 -47.09 -35.96
CA GLN A 159 -22.78 -47.68 -36.85
C GLN A 159 -22.15 -48.48 -38.00
N ALA A 160 -21.12 -47.93 -38.65
CA ALA A 160 -20.40 -48.62 -39.72
C ALA A 160 -19.67 -49.88 -39.22
N THR A 161 -19.11 -49.83 -38.00
CA THR A 161 -18.48 -50.99 -37.36
C THR A 161 -19.50 -52.06 -37.02
N ASP A 162 -20.64 -51.68 -36.45
CA ASP A 162 -21.68 -52.62 -36.06
C ASP A 162 -22.32 -53.30 -37.29
N GLN A 163 -22.50 -52.55 -38.38
CA GLN A 163 -22.89 -53.10 -39.69
C GLN A 163 -21.86 -54.10 -40.23
N ALA A 164 -20.57 -53.78 -40.13
CA ALA A 164 -19.49 -54.69 -40.55
C ALA A 164 -19.46 -55.97 -39.71
N LEU A 165 -19.68 -55.88 -38.40
CA LEU A 165 -19.79 -57.04 -37.49
C LEU A 165 -21.02 -57.89 -37.80
N CYS A 166 -22.18 -57.28 -38.09
CA CYS A 166 -23.38 -58.01 -38.52
C CYS A 166 -23.13 -58.76 -39.83
N ALA A 167 -22.55 -58.09 -40.84
CA ALA A 167 -22.22 -58.71 -42.11
C ALA A 167 -21.22 -59.88 -41.95
N LEU A 168 -20.27 -59.78 -41.02
CA LEU A 168 -19.35 -60.87 -40.69
C LEU A 168 -20.06 -62.05 -40.00
N SER A 169 -20.96 -61.76 -39.07
CA SER A 169 -21.78 -62.78 -38.39
C SER A 169 -22.68 -63.52 -39.38
N ASP A 170 -23.34 -62.79 -40.28
CA ASP A 170 -24.20 -63.36 -41.33
C ASP A 170 -23.40 -64.24 -42.30
N TRP A 171 -22.22 -63.78 -42.69
CA TRP A 171 -21.30 -64.57 -43.50
C TRP A 171 -20.88 -65.87 -42.79
N ALA A 172 -20.48 -65.80 -41.52
CA ALA A 172 -20.08 -66.97 -40.74
C ALA A 172 -21.23 -67.99 -40.57
N ALA A 173 -22.45 -67.49 -40.35
CA ALA A 173 -23.65 -68.32 -40.28
C ALA A 173 -23.94 -69.03 -41.61
N ASN A 174 -23.76 -68.33 -42.74
CA ASN A 174 -23.96 -68.91 -44.07
C ASN A 174 -22.88 -69.94 -44.44
N VAL A 175 -21.62 -69.71 -44.08
CA VAL A 175 -20.53 -70.69 -44.26
C VAL A 175 -20.82 -71.97 -43.46
N SER A 176 -21.31 -71.84 -42.23
CA SER A 176 -21.68 -72.97 -41.37
C SER A 176 -22.84 -73.79 -41.97
N LYS A 177 -23.83 -73.13 -42.60
CA LYS A 177 -24.94 -73.81 -43.31
C LYS A 177 -24.48 -74.58 -44.54
N VAL A 178 -23.51 -74.05 -45.30
CA VAL A 178 -22.96 -74.73 -46.49
C VAL A 178 -22.14 -75.97 -46.09
N HIS A 179 -21.46 -75.95 -44.94
CA HIS A 179 -20.71 -77.11 -44.45
C HIS A 179 -21.61 -78.25 -43.93
N ALA A 180 -22.87 -77.94 -43.57
CA ALA A 180 -23.80 -78.90 -42.98
C ALA A 180 -24.64 -79.71 -43.99
N ASN A 181 -24.75 -79.28 -45.26
CA ASN A 181 -25.63 -79.91 -46.26
C ASN A 181 -24.89 -80.28 -47.55
N THR A 182 -24.72 -81.57 -47.83
CA THR A 182 -24.19 -82.10 -49.10
C THR A 182 -25.29 -82.27 -50.17
N LEU A 183 -25.38 -81.27 -51.07
CA LEU A 183 -25.84 -81.24 -52.49
C LEU A 183 -27.29 -81.66 -52.87
N PRO A 184 -27.83 -81.25 -54.05
CA PRO A 184 -27.48 -80.12 -54.95
C PRO A 184 -28.70 -79.28 -55.42
N GLU A 185 -28.52 -77.98 -55.65
CA GLU A 185 -29.09 -77.26 -56.81
C GLU A 185 -28.36 -75.90 -56.98
N PRO A 186 -28.23 -75.37 -58.22
CA PRO A 186 -27.26 -74.32 -58.53
C PRO A 186 -27.84 -72.94 -58.19
N THR A 187 -27.64 -72.50 -56.95
CA THR A 187 -27.76 -71.07 -56.63
C THR A 187 -26.58 -70.31 -57.27
N PRO A 188 -26.80 -69.08 -57.80
CA PRO A 188 -25.82 -68.33 -58.57
C PRO A 188 -24.53 -68.12 -57.77
N PRO A 189 -23.39 -67.81 -58.40
CA PRO A 189 -22.10 -67.72 -57.71
C PRO A 189 -22.15 -66.56 -56.71
N TYR A 190 -22.59 -66.85 -55.48
CA TYR A 190 -22.32 -66.02 -54.32
C TYR A 190 -20.81 -66.08 -54.16
N CYS A 191 -20.16 -65.12 -54.78
CA CYS A 191 -18.72 -64.99 -54.71
C CYS A 191 -18.39 -64.80 -53.22
N PHE A 192 -17.76 -65.80 -52.58
CA PHE A 192 -17.29 -65.69 -51.20
C PHE A 192 -16.39 -64.45 -51.01
N SER A 193 -15.77 -63.97 -52.10
CA SER A 193 -15.03 -62.71 -52.11
C SER A 193 -15.89 -61.45 -52.01
N CYS A 194 -17.16 -61.46 -52.46
CA CYS A 194 -18.07 -60.31 -52.42
C CYS A 194 -18.47 -59.92 -50.99
N GLY A 195 -18.76 -60.91 -50.12
CA GLY A 195 -19.06 -60.66 -48.71
C GLY A 195 -17.87 -60.02 -47.97
N ILE A 196 -16.65 -60.53 -48.21
CA ILE A 196 -15.42 -59.99 -47.65
C ILE A 196 -15.11 -58.59 -48.23
N CYS A 197 -15.34 -58.36 -49.53
CA CYS A 197 -15.15 -57.07 -50.17
C CYS A 197 -16.10 -55.98 -49.61
N ASN A 198 -17.37 -56.30 -49.36
CA ASN A 198 -18.32 -55.36 -48.73
C ASN A 198 -17.88 -54.97 -47.32
N VAL A 199 -17.42 -55.94 -46.52
CA VAL A 199 -16.87 -55.67 -45.18
C VAL A 199 -15.59 -54.82 -45.26
N GLN A 200 -14.75 -55.05 -46.26
CA GLN A 200 -13.48 -54.34 -46.46
C GLN A 200 -13.66 -52.90 -46.99
N ILE A 201 -14.73 -52.63 -47.74
CA ILE A 201 -15.15 -51.29 -48.17
C ILE A 201 -15.70 -50.50 -46.97
N CYS A 202 -16.58 -51.11 -46.16
CA CYS A 202 -17.08 -50.51 -44.92
C CYS A 202 -15.93 -50.16 -43.96
N PHE A 203 -14.91 -51.02 -43.84
CA PHE A 203 -13.72 -50.80 -43.01
C PHE A 203 -12.75 -49.73 -43.57
N ARG A 204 -12.60 -49.62 -44.89
CA ARG A 204 -11.78 -48.56 -45.51
C ARG A 204 -12.36 -47.17 -45.23
N LEU A 205 -13.68 -47.03 -45.28
CA LEU A 205 -14.36 -45.78 -44.96
C LEU A 205 -14.28 -45.40 -43.47
N SER A 206 -14.11 -46.37 -42.57
CA SER A 206 -13.99 -46.12 -41.12
C SER A 206 -12.56 -45.79 -40.66
N ILE A 207 -11.52 -46.26 -41.35
CA ILE A 207 -10.11 -46.03 -40.97
C ILE A 207 -9.53 -44.74 -41.59
N CYS A 208 -10.05 -44.27 -42.73
CA CYS A 208 -9.55 -43.06 -43.42
C CYS A 208 -9.82 -41.72 -42.68
N GLY A 209 -10.49 -41.73 -41.53
CA GLY A 209 -10.79 -40.53 -40.74
C GLY A 209 -9.90 -40.29 -39.52
N VAL A 210 -8.81 -41.05 -39.35
CA VAL A 210 -7.91 -40.93 -38.19
C VAL A 210 -6.48 -40.65 -38.70
N SER A 211 -6.24 -39.43 -39.14
CA SER A 211 -4.90 -38.94 -39.51
C SER A 211 -4.30 -38.10 -38.37
N GLN A 212 -3.01 -38.30 -38.09
CA GLN A 212 -2.25 -37.60 -37.03
C GLN A 212 -2.22 -36.06 -37.15
N GLU A 213 -2.59 -35.48 -38.30
CA GLU A 213 -2.70 -34.03 -38.50
C GLU A 213 -3.94 -33.41 -37.81
N GLN A 214 -5.01 -34.19 -37.57
CA GLN A 214 -6.23 -33.69 -36.91
C GLN A 214 -6.04 -33.43 -35.41
N ASP A 215 -5.11 -34.13 -34.73
CA ASP A 215 -4.87 -33.95 -33.29
C ASP A 215 -4.34 -32.55 -32.94
N GLY A 216 -3.52 -31.94 -33.81
CA GLY A 216 -2.98 -30.59 -33.60
C GLY A 216 -4.02 -29.49 -33.73
N GLN A 217 -4.93 -29.61 -34.71
CA GLN A 217 -6.00 -28.65 -34.94
C GLN A 217 -7.12 -28.79 -33.89
N ASP A 218 -7.44 -30.02 -33.49
CA ASP A 218 -8.34 -30.33 -32.37
C ASP A 218 -7.82 -29.72 -31.05
N MET A 219 -6.52 -29.87 -30.77
CA MET A 219 -5.88 -29.28 -29.60
C MET A 219 -5.90 -27.75 -29.61
N LYS A 220 -5.77 -27.12 -30.78
CA LYS A 220 -5.86 -25.67 -30.95
C LYS A 220 -7.28 -25.16 -30.67
N ILE A 221 -8.31 -25.83 -31.19
CA ILE A 221 -9.72 -25.47 -30.94
C ILE A 221 -10.05 -25.56 -29.44
N MET A 222 -9.63 -26.64 -28.78
CA MET A 222 -9.83 -26.79 -27.32
C MET A 222 -9.06 -25.76 -26.51
N SER A 223 -7.82 -25.44 -26.90
CA SER A 223 -7.00 -24.42 -26.23
C SER A 223 -7.60 -23.02 -26.35
N ASN A 224 -8.13 -22.68 -27.53
CA ASN A 224 -8.78 -21.40 -27.77
C ASN A 224 -10.07 -21.24 -26.96
N ALA A 225 -10.92 -22.27 -26.94
CA ALA A 225 -12.13 -22.29 -26.12
C ALA A 225 -11.79 -22.18 -24.62
N PHE A 226 -10.79 -22.91 -24.13
CA PHE A 226 -10.30 -22.81 -22.76
C PHE A 226 -9.85 -21.40 -22.40
N HIS A 227 -9.02 -20.78 -23.26
CA HIS A 227 -8.55 -19.42 -23.02
C HIS A 227 -9.71 -18.42 -22.95
N LYS A 228 -10.70 -18.55 -23.83
CA LYS A 228 -11.91 -17.71 -23.80
C LYS A 228 -12.73 -17.91 -22.52
N VAL A 229 -12.86 -19.14 -22.01
CA VAL A 229 -13.49 -19.39 -20.70
C VAL A 229 -12.76 -18.66 -19.59
N VAL A 230 -11.42 -18.79 -19.54
CA VAL A 230 -10.59 -18.13 -18.52
C VAL A 230 -10.68 -16.61 -18.63
N GLU A 231 -10.63 -16.06 -19.85
CA GLU A 231 -10.78 -14.62 -20.11
C GLU A 231 -12.15 -14.11 -19.62
N HIS A 232 -13.23 -14.84 -19.89
CA HIS A 232 -14.57 -14.51 -19.41
C HIS A 232 -14.67 -14.57 -17.89
N ILE A 233 -14.13 -15.61 -17.25
CA ILE A 233 -14.08 -15.74 -15.79
C ILE A 233 -13.33 -14.55 -15.18
N GLN A 234 -12.16 -14.20 -15.71
CA GLN A 234 -11.35 -13.09 -15.20
C GLN A 234 -12.07 -11.75 -15.34
N LYS A 235 -12.71 -11.49 -16.50
CA LYS A 235 -13.51 -10.27 -16.73
C LYS A 235 -14.69 -10.18 -15.77
N GLU A 236 -15.44 -11.28 -15.59
CA GLU A 236 -16.59 -11.30 -14.67
C GLU A 236 -16.13 -11.16 -13.21
N GLN A 237 -15.08 -11.86 -12.78
CA GLN A 237 -14.50 -11.71 -11.45
C GLN A 237 -14.05 -10.28 -11.18
N GLN A 238 -13.38 -9.63 -12.13
CA GLN A 238 -12.98 -8.23 -12.00
C GLN A 238 -14.20 -7.30 -11.83
N LEU A 239 -15.26 -7.52 -12.61
CA LEU A 239 -16.51 -6.77 -12.48
C LEU A 239 -17.16 -6.99 -11.09
N LEU A 240 -17.28 -8.24 -10.65
CA LEU A 240 -17.88 -8.59 -9.36
C LEU A 240 -17.08 -8.04 -8.17
N CYS A 241 -15.75 -8.12 -8.23
CA CYS A 241 -14.85 -7.48 -7.25
C CYS A 241 -15.07 -5.97 -7.23
N GLY A 242 -15.16 -5.32 -8.39
CA GLY A 242 -15.44 -3.89 -8.49
C GLY A 242 -16.81 -3.50 -7.92
N ILE A 243 -17.84 -4.32 -8.12
CA ILE A 243 -19.17 -4.10 -7.51
C ILE A 243 -19.10 -4.24 -5.99
N ARG A 244 -18.38 -5.25 -5.46
CA ARG A 244 -18.18 -5.44 -4.02
C ARG A 244 -17.46 -4.24 -3.39
N GLU A 245 -16.37 -3.80 -3.99
CA GLU A 245 -15.62 -2.63 -3.53
C GLU A 245 -16.50 -1.37 -3.52
N LYS A 246 -17.26 -1.12 -4.61
CA LYS A 246 -18.24 -0.03 -4.65
C LYS A 246 -19.28 -0.17 -3.54
N CYS A 247 -19.79 -1.35 -3.26
CA CYS A 247 -20.73 -1.57 -2.16
C CYS A 247 -20.12 -1.20 -0.81
N GLU A 248 -18.87 -1.60 -0.55
CA GLU A 248 -18.17 -1.28 0.70
C GLU A 248 -17.96 0.23 0.87
N ILE A 249 -17.48 0.90 -0.18
CA ILE A 249 -17.26 2.36 -0.18
C ILE A 249 -18.59 3.08 0.10
N ASN A 250 -19.66 2.71 -0.60
CA ASN A 250 -20.95 3.37 -0.46
C ASN A 250 -21.65 3.05 0.88
N LYS A 251 -21.48 1.84 1.43
CA LYS A 251 -21.94 1.49 2.79
C LYS A 251 -21.22 2.32 3.85
N LYS A 252 -19.89 2.44 3.76
CA LYS A 252 -19.08 3.28 4.67
C LYS A 252 -19.49 4.75 4.58
N PHE A 253 -19.62 5.28 3.36
CA PHE A 253 -20.06 6.66 3.15
C PHE A 253 -21.46 6.91 3.74
N LYS A 254 -22.42 6.01 3.46
CA LYS A 254 -23.78 6.09 4.00
C LYS A 254 -23.76 6.10 5.53
N GLN A 255 -23.06 5.15 6.18
CA GLN A 255 -22.92 5.10 7.64
C GLN A 255 -22.35 6.40 8.22
N GLY A 256 -21.29 6.94 7.62
CA GLY A 256 -20.68 8.20 8.07
C GLY A 256 -21.57 9.43 7.88
N MET A 257 -22.52 9.38 6.94
CA MET A 257 -23.43 10.49 6.62
C MET A 257 -24.77 10.45 7.38
N VAL A 258 -25.18 9.31 7.93
CA VAL A 258 -26.45 9.20 8.69
C VAL A 258 -26.51 10.23 9.82
N GLN A 259 -25.42 10.41 10.56
CA GLN A 259 -25.31 11.39 11.65
C GLN A 259 -25.41 12.86 11.18
N TRP A 260 -25.12 13.15 9.91
CA TRP A 260 -25.06 14.52 9.37
C TRP A 260 -26.13 14.81 8.32
N GLN A 261 -27.15 13.95 8.21
CA GLN A 261 -28.19 14.09 7.20
C GLN A 261 -29.03 15.37 7.43
N ASN A 262 -29.23 15.73 8.71
CA ASN A 262 -30.09 16.83 9.14
C ASN A 262 -29.36 17.87 10.02
N SER A 263 -28.06 17.73 10.21
CA SER A 263 -27.26 18.61 11.06
C SER A 263 -25.87 18.84 10.49
N THR A 264 -25.37 20.06 10.64
CA THR A 264 -23.98 20.40 10.37
C THR A 264 -23.14 20.23 11.64
N PRO A 265 -21.88 19.80 11.53
CA PRO A 265 -20.95 19.85 12.64
C PRO A 265 -20.87 21.29 13.17
N LYS A 266 -20.99 21.44 14.48
CA LYS A 266 -20.88 22.75 15.16
C LYS A 266 -19.55 22.81 15.89
N ILE A 267 -18.96 24.00 15.93
CA ILE A 267 -17.70 24.26 16.63
C ILE A 267 -17.89 24.62 18.11
N ASN A 268 -19.09 24.46 18.65
CA ASN A 268 -19.45 24.92 20.00
C ASN A 268 -18.55 24.31 21.08
N GLU A 269 -18.23 23.03 20.96
CA GLU A 269 -17.33 22.33 21.88
C GLU A 269 -15.93 22.93 21.84
N LEU A 270 -15.36 23.16 20.65
CA LEU A 270 -14.06 23.82 20.50
C LEU A 270 -14.05 25.21 21.13
N LEU A 271 -15.09 26.03 20.91
CA LEU A 271 -15.20 27.36 21.51
C LEU A 271 -15.30 27.30 23.04
N TYR A 272 -16.03 26.30 23.56
CA TYR A 272 -16.15 26.05 24.99
C TYR A 272 -14.81 25.65 25.60
N ILE A 273 -14.07 24.73 24.97
CA ILE A 273 -12.72 24.31 25.37
C ILE A 273 -11.77 25.52 25.36
N LYS A 274 -11.75 26.32 24.29
CA LYS A 274 -10.93 27.55 24.23
C LYS A 274 -11.23 28.52 25.38
N LYS A 275 -12.50 28.67 25.75
CA LYS A 275 -12.91 29.51 26.89
C LYS A 275 -12.37 28.94 28.22
N ARG A 276 -12.41 27.61 28.41
CA ARG A 276 -11.85 26.94 29.58
C ARG A 276 -10.33 27.07 29.65
N ILE A 277 -9.62 26.86 28.54
CA ILE A 277 -8.17 27.09 28.43
C ILE A 277 -7.82 28.52 28.83
N LYS A 278 -8.55 29.51 28.33
CA LYS A 278 -8.34 30.93 28.70
C LYS A 278 -8.52 31.16 30.20
N SER A 279 -9.58 30.60 30.80
CA SER A 279 -9.83 30.71 32.25
C SER A 279 -8.74 30.05 33.08
N LEU A 280 -8.36 28.82 32.75
CA LEU A 280 -7.30 28.07 33.44
C LEU A 280 -5.94 28.75 33.32
N ARG A 281 -5.60 29.28 32.14
CA ARG A 281 -4.36 30.06 31.95
C ARG A 281 -4.34 31.30 32.83
N SER A 282 -5.45 32.04 32.91
CA SER A 282 -5.55 33.18 33.83
C SER A 282 -5.37 32.73 35.29
N GLN A 283 -6.06 31.69 35.73
CA GLN A 283 -5.92 31.15 37.09
C GLN A 283 -4.48 30.72 37.41
N LEU A 284 -3.82 30.06 36.45
CA LEU A 284 -2.43 29.63 36.59
C LEU A 284 -1.50 30.83 36.79
N ARG A 285 -1.63 31.87 35.95
CA ARG A 285 -0.83 33.11 36.07
C ARG A 285 -1.02 33.78 37.42
N TRP A 286 -2.27 33.92 37.88
CA TRP A 286 -2.55 34.51 39.20
C TRP A 286 -1.92 33.72 40.35
N LYS A 287 -2.05 32.39 40.34
CA LYS A 287 -1.45 31.53 41.37
C LYS A 287 0.07 31.57 41.36
N MET A 288 0.70 31.62 40.19
CA MET A 288 2.15 31.76 40.07
C MET A 288 2.66 33.08 40.65
N VAL A 289 1.94 34.18 40.40
CA VAL A 289 2.27 35.49 41.00
C VAL A 289 2.13 35.45 42.52
N GLU A 290 1.04 34.89 43.04
CA GLU A 290 0.80 34.75 44.48
C GLU A 290 1.91 33.93 45.16
N ALA A 291 2.30 32.79 44.56
CA ALA A 291 3.41 31.98 45.05
C ALA A 291 4.74 32.74 45.01
N GLY A 292 5.02 33.49 43.94
CA GLY A 292 6.22 34.33 43.85
C GLY A 292 6.26 35.41 44.94
N CYS A 293 5.15 36.07 45.23
CA CYS A 293 5.06 37.05 46.33
C CYS A 293 5.34 36.41 47.70
N LEU A 294 4.89 35.17 47.93
CA LEU A 294 5.18 34.44 49.17
C LEU A 294 6.66 34.01 49.27
N GLU A 295 7.29 33.68 48.14
CA GLU A 295 8.72 33.33 48.08
C GLU A 295 9.65 34.53 48.28
N GLU A 296 9.19 35.74 47.94
CA GLU A 296 9.94 37.00 48.10
C GLU A 296 9.69 37.68 49.47
N ALA A 297 8.77 37.16 50.30
CA ALA A 297 8.45 37.74 51.59
C ALA A 297 9.59 37.55 52.62
N ASP A 298 9.74 38.52 53.53
CA ASP A 298 10.76 38.47 54.59
C ASP A 298 10.57 37.27 55.55
N ASP A 299 9.31 36.90 55.81
CA ASP A 299 8.91 35.74 56.63
C ASP A 299 8.39 34.60 55.73
N LEU A 300 9.23 33.59 55.50
CA LEU A 300 8.91 32.45 54.64
C LEU A 300 7.97 31.44 55.33
N ASP A 301 6.70 31.39 54.92
CA ASP A 301 5.75 30.30 55.27
C ASP A 301 5.89 29.13 54.29
N LEU A 302 6.82 28.23 54.58
CA LEU A 302 7.12 27.08 53.71
C LEU A 302 5.90 26.14 53.50
N PRO A 303 5.09 25.80 54.51
CA PRO A 303 3.84 25.06 54.31
C PRO A 303 2.88 25.74 53.33
N GLU A 304 2.69 27.05 53.42
CA GLU A 304 1.80 27.79 52.51
C GLU A 304 2.35 27.80 51.07
N ILE A 305 3.65 28.04 50.90
CA ILE A 305 4.33 27.99 49.60
C ILE A 305 4.17 26.61 48.95
N LEU A 306 4.38 25.52 49.70
CA LEU A 306 4.22 24.15 49.19
C LEU A 306 2.78 23.87 48.75
N LYS A 307 1.79 24.31 49.52
CA LYS A 307 0.38 24.19 49.16
C LYS A 307 0.06 24.95 47.86
N LYS A 308 0.58 26.18 47.71
CA LYS A 308 0.42 26.95 46.47
C LYS A 308 1.10 26.29 45.28
N LYS A 309 2.28 25.70 45.45
CA LYS A 309 2.96 24.91 44.41
C LYS A 309 2.15 23.70 43.98
N GLU A 310 1.54 22.97 44.91
CA GLU A 310 0.64 21.85 44.59
C GLU A 310 -0.60 22.33 43.83
N GLU A 311 -1.21 23.44 44.24
CA GLU A 311 -2.33 24.05 43.54
C GLU A 311 -1.97 24.52 42.12
N ILE A 312 -0.77 25.07 41.92
CA ILE A 312 -0.21 25.43 40.62
C ILE A 312 -0.04 24.18 39.75
N ALA A 313 0.58 23.13 40.28
CA ALA A 313 0.78 21.88 39.56
C ALA A 313 -0.56 21.24 39.13
N LYS A 314 -1.56 21.25 40.00
CA LYS A 314 -2.92 20.76 39.69
C LYS A 314 -3.59 21.60 38.59
N THR A 315 -3.55 22.93 38.69
CA THR A 315 -4.12 23.80 37.65
C THR A 315 -3.39 23.66 36.32
N ARG A 316 -2.06 23.50 36.33
CA ARG A 316 -1.24 23.23 35.14
C ARG A 316 -1.61 21.91 34.48
N LYS A 317 -1.78 20.84 35.27
CA LYS A 317 -2.23 19.54 34.76
C LYS A 317 -3.59 19.65 34.07
N SER A 318 -4.58 20.27 34.71
CA SER A 318 -5.90 20.48 34.10
C SER A 318 -5.85 21.36 32.85
N LEU A 319 -4.93 22.35 32.80
CA LEU A 319 -4.72 23.14 31.60
C LEU A 319 -4.18 22.29 30.45
N PHE A 320 -3.20 21.41 30.69
CA PHE A 320 -2.67 20.52 29.66
C PHE A 320 -3.69 19.47 29.19
N GLU A 321 -4.52 18.94 30.08
CA GLU A 321 -5.65 18.07 29.72
C GLU A 321 -6.64 18.79 28.78
N GLU A 322 -6.98 20.06 29.06
CA GLU A 322 -7.87 20.82 28.17
C GLU A 322 -7.23 21.19 26.83
N ILE A 323 -5.91 21.40 26.79
CA ILE A 323 -5.17 21.62 25.52
C ILE A 323 -5.15 20.33 24.68
N ASP A 324 -5.13 19.16 25.32
CA ASP A 324 -5.25 17.88 24.63
C ASP A 324 -6.67 17.68 24.07
N ASN A 325 -7.69 17.99 24.86
CA ASN A 325 -9.09 18.00 24.40
C ASN A 325 -9.28 18.95 23.20
N GLU A 326 -8.60 20.11 23.20
CA GLU A 326 -8.60 21.04 22.06
C GLU A 326 -7.99 20.40 20.80
N ARG A 327 -6.86 19.68 20.96
CA ARG A 327 -6.21 18.95 19.87
C ARG A 327 -7.14 17.90 19.28
N GLU A 328 -7.74 17.04 20.10
CA GLU A 328 -8.67 16.00 19.65
C GLU A 328 -9.86 16.59 18.89
N GLU A 329 -10.39 17.72 19.35
CA GLU A 329 -11.50 18.39 18.68
C GLU A 329 -11.09 19.01 17.35
N TYR A 330 -9.88 19.59 17.28
CA TYR A 330 -9.30 20.01 16.01
C TYR A 330 -9.14 18.86 15.03
N GLU A 331 -8.61 17.71 15.46
CA GLU A 331 -8.45 16.53 14.60
C GLU A 331 -9.79 16.10 13.98
N LYS A 332 -10.85 15.99 14.80
CA LYS A 332 -12.21 15.67 14.33
C LYS A 332 -12.72 16.70 13.31
N LEU A 333 -12.60 17.99 13.62
CA LEU A 333 -13.06 19.07 12.73
C LEU A 333 -12.26 19.11 11.43
N CYS A 334 -10.95 18.85 11.49
CA CYS A 334 -10.07 18.79 10.33
C CYS A 334 -10.39 17.59 9.42
N ASP A 335 -10.69 16.43 9.99
CA ASP A 335 -11.13 15.27 9.21
C ASP A 335 -12.47 15.54 8.50
N LEU A 336 -13.41 16.19 9.19
CA LEU A 336 -14.67 16.64 8.60
C LEU A 336 -14.44 17.67 7.48
N ALA A 337 -13.54 18.62 7.69
CA ALA A 337 -13.19 19.66 6.72
C ALA A 337 -12.48 19.11 5.48
N ARG A 338 -11.54 18.16 5.65
CA ARG A 338 -10.89 17.45 4.53
C ARG A 338 -11.89 16.61 3.74
N GLY A 339 -12.86 16.02 4.44
CA GLY A 339 -13.89 15.17 3.85
C GLY A 339 -15.12 15.94 3.38
N SER A 340 -16.20 15.82 4.15
CA SER A 340 -17.57 16.13 3.71
C SER A 340 -18.03 17.55 4.01
N PHE A 341 -17.29 18.30 4.84
CA PHE A 341 -17.65 19.64 5.34
C PHE A 341 -16.53 20.68 5.15
N PRO A 342 -16.03 20.90 3.92
CA PRO A 342 -14.98 21.89 3.66
C PRO A 342 -15.38 23.32 4.06
N GLU A 343 -16.69 23.62 4.14
CA GLU A 343 -17.20 24.93 4.54
C GLU A 343 -16.91 25.30 6.00
N LEU A 344 -16.54 24.34 6.86
CA LEU A 344 -16.21 24.63 8.26
C LEU A 344 -15.07 25.65 8.39
N VAL A 345 -14.11 25.61 7.46
CA VAL A 345 -12.95 26.51 7.46
C VAL A 345 -13.36 27.97 7.21
N PRO A 346 -14.05 28.32 6.10
CA PRO A 346 -14.43 29.70 5.85
C PRO A 346 -15.62 30.21 6.69
N LEU A 347 -16.49 29.32 7.19
CA LEU A 347 -17.62 29.70 8.05
C LEU A 347 -17.18 30.15 9.44
N TYR A 348 -16.11 29.57 9.98
CA TYR A 348 -15.65 29.81 11.35
C TYR A 348 -14.17 30.24 11.41
N PRO A 349 -13.83 31.45 10.90
CA PRO A 349 -12.46 31.94 10.93
C PRO A 349 -11.89 32.06 12.36
N GLU A 350 -12.73 32.34 13.35
CA GLU A 350 -12.36 32.40 14.78
C GLU A 350 -11.95 31.05 15.38
N ALA A 351 -12.42 29.94 14.78
CA ALA A 351 -11.99 28.61 15.16
C ALA A 351 -10.56 28.32 14.68
N ASP A 352 -10.09 29.02 13.65
CA ASP A 352 -8.73 28.91 13.12
C ASP A 352 -8.34 27.48 12.69
N ILE A 353 -9.32 26.75 12.16
CA ILE A 353 -9.16 25.37 11.65
C ILE A 353 -8.13 25.35 10.51
N ASN A 354 -8.07 26.41 9.70
CA ASN A 354 -7.12 26.50 8.59
C ASN A 354 -5.67 26.42 9.06
N SER A 355 -5.29 27.15 10.13
CA SER A 355 -3.92 27.10 10.65
C SER A 355 -3.54 25.70 11.14
N TYR A 356 -4.48 25.01 11.79
CA TYR A 356 -4.27 23.63 12.24
C TYR A 356 -4.14 22.66 11.07
N LEU A 357 -4.97 22.81 10.02
CA LEU A 357 -4.89 22.03 8.77
C LEU A 357 -3.56 22.26 8.03
N SER A 358 -3.18 23.51 7.81
CA SER A 358 -1.95 23.87 7.09
C SER A 358 -0.69 23.44 7.83
N SER A 359 -0.76 23.33 9.15
CA SER A 359 0.35 22.85 9.98
C SER A 359 0.35 21.34 10.23
N GLU A 360 -0.62 20.60 9.67
CA GLU A 360 -0.81 19.16 9.92
C GLU A 360 -0.89 18.83 11.42
N GLY A 361 -1.48 19.73 12.22
CA GLY A 361 -1.62 19.57 13.67
C GLY A 361 -0.37 19.89 14.49
N LEU A 362 0.72 20.31 13.84
CA LEU A 362 1.97 20.67 14.53
C LEU A 362 1.85 21.99 15.30
N LEU A 363 1.12 22.97 14.77
CA LEU A 363 1.02 24.31 15.37
C LEU A 363 -0.02 24.36 16.50
N MET A 364 0.43 24.61 17.73
CA MET A 364 -0.43 24.69 18.92
C MET A 364 -0.46 26.11 19.51
N LYS A 365 -1.43 26.93 19.10
CA LYS A 365 -1.57 28.33 19.56
C LYS A 365 -2.00 28.48 21.03
N SER A 366 -2.46 27.39 21.65
CA SER A 366 -2.78 27.35 23.07
C SER A 366 -1.59 27.04 23.97
N LEU A 367 -0.46 26.64 23.40
CA LEU A 367 0.80 26.59 24.16
C LEU A 367 1.45 27.98 24.20
N ASP A 368 2.22 28.19 25.25
CA ASP A 368 3.04 29.38 25.50
C ASP A 368 4.16 28.96 26.46
N ARG A 369 5.26 29.71 26.58
CA ARG A 369 6.39 29.28 27.41
C ARG A 369 6.11 29.39 28.92
N ASP A 370 5.28 30.35 29.31
CA ASP A 370 4.98 30.69 30.70
C ASP A 370 4.18 29.62 31.47
N ILE A 371 3.45 28.74 30.76
CA ILE A 371 2.63 27.70 31.39
C ILE A 371 3.44 26.48 31.86
N PHE A 372 4.67 26.33 31.38
CA PHE A 372 5.54 25.20 31.69
C PHE A 372 6.35 25.42 32.96
N ASP A 373 6.57 24.35 33.72
CA ASP A 373 7.58 24.31 34.78
C ASP A 373 8.92 23.93 34.15
N ALA A 374 9.69 24.94 33.76
CA ALA A 374 10.71 24.76 32.75
C ALA A 374 12.09 25.13 33.31
N GLU A 375 12.97 24.13 33.41
CA GLU A 375 14.33 24.27 33.94
C GLU A 375 15.34 24.54 32.81
N PRO A 376 16.16 25.60 32.89
CA PRO A 376 17.10 25.94 31.83
C PRO A 376 18.23 24.92 31.74
N MET A 377 18.46 24.37 30.55
CA MET A 377 19.56 23.45 30.27
C MET A 377 20.84 24.24 29.94
N LYS A 378 21.41 24.90 30.95
CA LYS A 378 22.57 25.82 30.79
C LYS A 378 23.83 25.16 30.21
N GLU A 379 23.94 23.83 30.26
CA GLU A 379 25.14 23.08 29.85
C GLU A 379 25.21 22.75 28.34
N LEU A 380 24.14 22.98 27.55
CA LEU A 380 24.03 22.44 26.18
C LEU A 380 23.79 23.47 25.07
N SER A 381 23.53 24.76 25.36
CA SER A 381 23.44 25.79 24.31
C SER A 381 23.75 27.20 24.82
N GLY A 382 24.82 27.80 24.31
CA GLY A 382 25.17 29.19 24.61
C GLY A 382 24.43 30.23 23.75
N ARG A 383 23.68 29.82 22.72
CA ARG A 383 23.06 30.73 21.74
C ARG A 383 21.52 30.75 21.75
N ARG A 384 20.86 29.73 22.32
CA ARG A 384 19.40 29.58 22.28
C ARG A 384 18.84 29.13 23.62
N PRO A 385 17.65 29.64 24.02
CA PRO A 385 16.98 29.14 25.21
C PRO A 385 16.58 27.68 24.98
N LEU A 386 17.20 26.78 25.74
CA LEU A 386 16.90 25.37 25.78
C LEU A 386 16.40 25.03 27.18
N VAL A 387 15.19 24.51 27.27
CA VAL A 387 14.52 24.32 28.55
C VAL A 387 13.95 22.92 28.63
N TYR A 388 14.15 22.28 29.76
CA TYR A 388 13.65 20.95 30.09
C TYR A 388 12.36 21.08 30.89
N THR A 389 11.34 20.29 30.54
CA THR A 389 10.06 20.28 31.27
C THR A 389 9.34 18.94 31.08
N GLU A 390 8.19 18.80 31.74
CA GLU A 390 7.30 17.66 31.59
C GLU A 390 5.99 18.09 30.91
N PHE A 391 5.57 17.35 29.90
CA PHE A 391 4.31 17.56 29.20
C PHE A 391 3.61 16.22 29.05
N GLN A 392 2.37 16.13 29.56
CA GLN A 392 1.55 14.90 29.52
C GLN A 392 2.25 13.64 30.09
N GLY A 393 3.01 13.79 31.18
CA GLY A 393 3.73 12.67 31.79
C GLY A 393 5.03 12.29 31.09
N GLN A 394 5.42 13.02 30.03
CA GLN A 394 6.63 12.77 29.26
C GLN A 394 7.63 13.90 29.44
N LYS A 395 8.91 13.51 29.52
CA LYS A 395 10.03 14.44 29.54
C LYS A 395 10.21 15.04 28.15
N VAL A 396 10.14 16.36 28.05
CA VAL A 396 10.26 17.09 26.78
C VAL A 396 11.28 18.21 26.89
N VAL A 397 11.77 18.65 25.73
CA VAL A 397 12.68 19.77 25.58
C VAL A 397 11.99 20.84 24.74
N LEU A 398 11.97 22.06 25.26
CA LEU A 398 11.53 23.25 24.56
C LEU A 398 12.76 23.99 24.03
N LYS A 399 12.89 24.02 22.71
CA LYS A 399 13.96 24.74 22.04
C LYS A 399 13.41 26.03 21.45
N GLY A 400 13.88 27.16 21.96
CA GLY A 400 13.46 28.48 21.50
C GLY A 400 14.35 29.02 20.37
N TYR A 401 13.73 29.69 19.42
CA TYR A 401 14.33 30.29 18.24
C TYR A 401 13.90 31.75 18.16
N SER A 402 14.86 32.66 17.99
CA SER A 402 14.51 34.07 17.72
C SER A 402 13.91 34.17 16.33
N VAL A 403 12.71 34.73 16.26
CA VAL A 403 11.95 34.85 15.01
C VAL A 403 11.43 36.27 14.82
N ASN A 404 11.45 36.72 13.57
CA ASN A 404 10.65 37.80 13.01
C ASN A 404 9.55 37.22 12.10
N GLU A 405 8.61 38.06 11.63
CA GLU A 405 7.47 37.63 10.81
C GLU A 405 7.87 36.75 9.60
N GLU A 406 8.94 37.11 8.87
CA GLU A 406 9.41 36.32 7.72
C GLU A 406 9.95 34.94 8.13
N SER A 407 10.72 34.90 9.23
CA SER A 407 11.30 33.65 9.74
C SER A 407 10.26 32.76 10.42
N GLU A 408 9.15 33.31 10.95
CA GLU A 408 8.05 32.52 11.51
C GLU A 408 7.36 31.69 10.43
N VAL A 409 7.02 32.33 9.31
CA VAL A 409 6.38 31.66 8.16
C VAL A 409 7.31 30.56 7.63
N ARG A 410 8.59 30.89 7.41
CA ARG A 410 9.60 29.93 6.96
C ARG A 410 9.77 28.77 7.93
N MET A 411 9.81 29.05 9.23
CA MET A 411 9.95 28.03 10.27
C MET A 411 8.76 27.07 10.29
N LEU A 412 7.54 27.61 10.16
CA LEU A 412 6.35 26.78 10.06
C LEU A 412 6.39 25.90 8.81
N GLU A 413 6.69 26.45 7.64
CA GLU A 413 6.78 25.69 6.39
C GLU A 413 7.82 24.56 6.46
N GLN A 414 9.02 24.85 6.94
CA GLN A 414 10.08 23.85 7.10
C GLN A 414 9.72 22.79 8.15
N ALA A 415 9.10 23.18 9.27
CA ALA A 415 8.71 22.25 10.32
C ALA A 415 7.60 21.30 9.85
N VAL A 416 6.64 21.80 9.07
CA VAL A 416 5.58 20.97 8.44
C VAL A 416 6.17 20.00 7.43
N GLN A 417 7.09 20.47 6.57
CA GLN A 417 7.77 19.59 5.60
C GLN A 417 8.53 18.46 6.32
N TYR A 418 9.23 18.79 7.41
CA TYR A 418 9.94 17.81 8.24
C TYR A 418 8.98 16.84 8.94
N HIS A 419 7.87 17.34 9.50
CA HIS A 419 6.85 16.52 10.16
C HIS A 419 6.18 15.54 9.19
N ARG A 420 5.98 15.94 7.93
CA ARG A 420 5.48 15.06 6.89
C ARG A 420 6.48 13.95 6.54
N ALA A 421 7.78 14.28 6.48
CA ALA A 421 8.86 13.29 6.27
C ALA A 421 8.94 12.28 7.43
N GLN A 422 8.64 12.72 8.65
CA GLN A 422 8.53 11.86 9.84
C GLN A 422 7.36 10.86 9.75
N SER A 423 6.23 11.27 9.15
CA SER A 423 5.02 10.44 9.07
C SER A 423 5.15 9.27 8.08
N GLN A 424 6.15 9.29 7.19
CA GLN A 424 6.43 8.21 6.26
C GLN A 424 7.20 7.07 6.97
N LYS A 425 6.56 5.93 7.21
CA LYS A 425 7.19 4.79 7.90
C LYS A 425 8.11 3.97 6.96
N PRO A 426 9.26 3.47 7.44
CA PRO A 426 9.86 3.72 8.77
C PRO A 426 10.65 5.04 8.80
N SER A 427 10.35 5.94 9.75
CA SER A 427 11.12 7.17 9.93
C SER A 427 11.92 7.14 11.22
N ILE A 428 13.20 7.46 11.13
CA ILE A 428 14.19 7.45 12.23
C ILE A 428 14.78 8.87 12.38
N VAL A 429 13.90 9.86 12.36
CA VAL A 429 14.24 11.27 12.62
C VAL A 429 13.66 11.69 13.96
N LEU A 430 14.28 12.68 14.62
CA LEU A 430 13.82 13.16 15.92
C LEU A 430 12.39 13.76 15.76
N PRO A 431 11.38 13.22 16.47
CA PRO A 431 10.00 13.61 16.21
C PRO A 431 9.73 15.04 16.73
N LEU A 432 8.96 15.80 15.95
CA LEU A 432 8.43 17.10 16.39
C LEU A 432 7.09 16.87 17.11
N LEU A 433 7.01 17.23 18.40
CA LEU A 433 5.79 17.02 19.19
C LEU A 433 4.79 18.17 19.03
N SER A 434 5.30 19.41 18.97
CA SER A 434 4.50 20.61 18.71
C SER A 434 5.40 21.81 18.38
N LEU A 435 4.84 22.79 17.69
CA LEU A 435 5.40 24.13 17.45
C LEU A 435 4.44 25.17 18.05
N PHE A 436 4.97 26.17 18.75
CA PHE A 436 4.16 27.31 19.20
C PHE A 436 5.00 28.60 19.24
N PHE A 437 4.33 29.74 19.08
CA PHE A 437 4.95 31.06 19.13
C PHE A 437 4.66 31.70 20.48
N GLY A 438 5.69 32.25 21.12
CA GLY A 438 5.56 32.97 22.38
C GLY A 438 4.68 34.19 22.22
N LYS A 439 3.77 34.41 23.18
CA LYS A 439 2.83 35.56 23.11
C LYS A 439 3.42 36.83 23.67
N SER A 440 4.51 36.71 24.41
CA SER A 440 5.14 37.81 25.16
C SER A 440 6.65 37.90 24.92
N ASP A 441 7.21 37.05 24.06
CA ASP A 441 8.60 37.09 23.61
C ASP A 441 8.67 36.87 22.08
N PRO A 442 9.72 37.35 21.40
CA PRO A 442 9.90 37.13 19.95
C PRO A 442 10.52 35.76 19.67
N LEU A 443 10.08 34.73 20.40
CA LEU A 443 10.59 33.37 20.30
C LEU A 443 9.53 32.40 19.80
N ALA A 444 9.92 31.55 18.86
CA ALA A 444 9.20 30.34 18.52
C ALA A 444 9.80 29.15 19.27
N TYR A 445 8.96 28.27 19.80
CA TYR A 445 9.37 27.09 20.55
C TYR A 445 8.99 25.82 19.80
N ILE A 446 9.97 24.94 19.63
CA ILE A 446 9.75 23.57 19.18
C ILE A 446 9.84 22.66 20.39
N MET A 447 8.80 21.85 20.59
CA MET A 447 8.77 20.79 21.59
C MET A 447 9.27 19.48 20.97
N LEU A 448 10.27 18.90 21.61
CA LEU A 448 10.95 17.67 21.22
C LEU A 448 10.91 16.66 22.38
N PRO A 449 10.95 15.34 22.12
CA PRO A 449 11.15 14.38 23.20
C PRO A 449 12.53 14.57 23.84
N TYR A 450 12.62 14.35 25.14
CA TYR A 450 13.90 14.31 25.83
C TYR A 450 14.60 12.96 25.60
N ILE A 451 15.81 12.98 25.05
CA ILE A 451 16.65 11.78 24.87
C ILE A 451 17.68 11.69 25.99
N SER A 452 17.52 10.69 26.87
CA SER A 452 18.28 10.55 28.13
C SER A 452 19.79 10.34 27.95
N ASN A 453 20.22 9.63 26.91
CA ASN A 453 21.65 9.34 26.67
C ASN A 453 22.36 10.46 25.89
N GLY A 454 21.63 11.51 25.51
CA GLY A 454 22.16 12.66 24.81
C GLY A 454 22.62 12.38 23.38
N SER A 455 23.51 13.25 22.90
CA SER A 455 24.09 13.17 21.57
C SER A 455 25.25 12.19 21.50
N LEU A 456 25.59 11.76 20.29
CA LEU A 456 26.73 10.91 19.98
C LEU A 456 28.04 11.54 20.49
N MET A 457 28.16 12.87 20.44
CA MET A 457 29.26 13.60 21.08
C MET A 457 29.34 13.33 22.59
N ALA A 458 28.22 13.43 23.30
CA ALA A 458 28.17 13.20 24.74
C ALA A 458 28.47 11.74 25.09
N VAL A 459 27.88 10.78 24.35
CA VAL A 459 28.11 9.35 24.54
C VAL A 459 29.58 9.01 24.36
N GLN A 460 30.20 9.43 23.25
CA GLN A 460 31.62 9.15 22.97
C GLN A 460 32.58 9.75 24.02
N ARG A 461 32.21 10.87 24.64
CA ARG A 461 33.01 11.48 25.72
C ARG A 461 32.92 10.72 27.03
N ILE A 462 31.74 10.19 27.37
CA ILE A 462 31.49 9.52 28.65
C ILE A 462 31.92 8.06 28.59
N SER A 463 31.45 7.34 27.58
CA SER A 463 31.75 5.93 27.40
C SER A 463 31.61 5.59 25.91
N PRO A 464 32.73 5.46 25.18
CA PRO A 464 32.72 5.20 23.76
C PRO A 464 31.85 4.00 23.35
N LEU A 465 31.28 4.08 22.16
CA LEU A 465 30.53 2.99 21.55
C LEU A 465 31.49 1.90 21.08
N ALA A 466 31.11 0.64 21.32
CA ALA A 466 31.79 -0.50 20.71
C ALA A 466 31.61 -0.47 19.17
N PRO A 467 32.45 -1.18 18.39
CA PRO A 467 32.32 -1.21 16.93
C PRO A 467 30.93 -1.66 16.44
N SER A 468 30.34 -2.67 17.10
CA SER A 468 29.00 -3.14 16.76
C SER A 468 27.90 -2.12 17.07
N GLU A 469 28.00 -1.43 18.21
CA GLU A 469 27.10 -0.32 18.59
C GLU A 469 27.22 0.85 17.61
N THR A 470 28.45 1.22 17.23
CA THR A 470 28.74 2.25 16.23
C THR A 470 28.04 1.94 14.92
N GLY A 471 28.19 0.69 14.44
CA GLY A 471 27.53 0.22 13.24
C GLY A 471 26.01 0.39 13.27
N ARG A 472 25.35 -0.04 14.34
CA ARG A 472 23.90 0.10 14.51
C ARG A 472 23.46 1.57 14.61
N VAL A 473 24.18 2.38 15.38
CA VAL A 473 23.90 3.81 15.52
C VAL A 473 24.02 4.54 14.17
N MET A 474 25.08 4.28 13.41
CA MET A 474 25.30 4.92 12.12
C MET A 474 24.32 4.42 11.04
N ARG A 475 23.92 3.14 11.07
CA ARG A 475 22.82 2.63 10.24
C ARG A 475 21.53 3.38 10.52
N GLY A 476 21.24 3.62 11.79
CA GLY A 476 20.11 4.44 12.22
C GLY A 476 20.13 5.87 11.70
N ALA A 477 21.28 6.54 11.81
CA ALA A 477 21.45 7.89 11.29
C ALA A 477 21.26 7.95 9.77
N LEU A 478 21.74 6.94 9.03
CA LEU A 478 21.51 6.81 7.59
C LEU A 478 20.03 6.62 7.25
N LEU A 479 19.30 5.77 7.97
CA LEU A 479 17.85 5.61 7.75
C LEU A 479 17.07 6.91 8.02
N GLY A 480 17.50 7.69 9.02
CA GLY A 480 16.99 9.04 9.25
C GLY A 480 17.24 9.96 8.04
N LEU A 481 18.46 9.96 7.48
CA LEU A 481 18.78 10.74 6.29
C LEU A 481 18.00 10.27 5.06
N GLN A 482 17.77 8.95 4.93
CA GLN A 482 16.94 8.39 3.85
C GLN A 482 15.56 9.03 3.87
N SER A 483 14.97 9.14 5.07
CA SER A 483 13.63 9.73 5.28
C SER A 483 13.61 11.22 4.88
N LEU A 484 14.64 11.98 5.26
CA LEU A 484 14.75 13.39 4.88
C LEU A 484 14.99 13.57 3.37
N HIS A 485 15.91 12.80 2.79
CA HIS A 485 16.28 12.89 1.38
C HIS A 485 15.12 12.48 0.47
N ALA A 486 14.34 11.47 0.84
CA ALA A 486 13.10 11.08 0.14
C ALA A 486 12.05 12.20 0.14
N ALA A 487 12.07 13.08 1.15
CA ALA A 487 11.22 14.27 1.24
C ALA A 487 11.87 15.54 0.67
N CYS A 488 12.99 15.41 -0.05
CA CYS A 488 13.78 16.50 -0.60
C CYS A 488 14.30 17.49 0.46
N ILE A 489 14.59 17.01 1.67
CA ILE A 489 15.15 17.79 2.78
C ILE A 489 16.63 17.44 2.95
N THR A 490 17.51 18.43 2.79
CA THR A 490 18.94 18.31 3.15
C THR A 490 19.16 18.81 4.57
N HIS A 491 19.85 18.03 5.42
CA HIS A 491 20.13 18.43 6.81
C HIS A 491 21.11 19.62 6.85
N ALA A 492 22.19 19.55 6.08
CA ALA A 492 23.18 20.62 5.86
C ALA A 492 23.91 21.11 7.13
N SER A 493 23.81 20.36 8.22
CA SER A 493 24.39 20.72 9.52
C SER A 493 24.62 19.49 10.41
N LEU A 494 24.87 18.34 9.79
CA LEU A 494 25.07 17.08 10.50
C LEU A 494 26.45 16.96 11.18
N ASN A 495 26.46 16.83 12.50
CA ASN A 495 27.66 16.67 13.32
C ASN A 495 27.38 15.71 14.48
N PRO A 496 28.39 15.28 15.27
CA PRO A 496 28.18 14.36 16.38
C PRO A 496 27.22 14.85 17.48
N SER A 497 27.01 16.15 17.63
CA SER A 497 26.02 16.70 18.56
C SER A 497 24.58 16.58 18.04
N ASN A 498 24.41 16.43 16.73
CA ASN A 498 23.11 16.37 16.05
C ASN A 498 22.65 14.94 15.75
N VAL A 499 23.43 13.94 16.17
CA VAL A 499 23.04 12.52 16.16
C VAL A 499 22.77 12.12 17.59
N PHE A 500 21.54 11.71 17.90
CA PHE A 500 21.13 11.22 19.22
C PHE A 500 21.24 9.70 19.27
N VAL A 501 21.60 9.16 20.44
CA VAL A 501 21.82 7.72 20.62
C VAL A 501 20.78 7.15 21.57
N LEU A 502 19.91 6.26 21.08
CA LEU A 502 18.93 5.55 21.90
C LEU A 502 19.47 4.17 22.25
N ASN A 503 19.58 3.92 23.56
CA ASN A 503 20.02 2.64 24.14
C ASN A 503 21.30 2.04 23.53
N ARG A 504 22.20 2.85 22.94
CA ARG A 504 23.39 2.41 22.18
C ARG A 504 23.08 1.46 21.01
N GLU A 505 21.83 1.41 20.57
CA GLU A 505 21.35 0.53 19.51
C GLU A 505 20.87 1.29 18.29
N GLN A 506 20.44 2.54 18.47
CA GLN A 506 19.79 3.28 17.41
C GLN A 506 20.28 4.73 17.39
N GLY A 507 20.74 5.18 16.22
CA GLY A 507 21.00 6.58 15.95
C GLY A 507 19.75 7.27 15.43
N ILE A 508 19.47 8.47 15.91
CA ILE A 508 18.41 9.34 15.41
C ILE A 508 19.03 10.68 15.04
N ILE A 509 18.82 11.12 13.81
CA ILE A 509 19.24 12.47 13.41
C ILE A 509 18.26 13.50 13.98
N GLY A 510 18.77 14.59 14.49
CA GLY A 510 17.97 15.66 15.07
C GLY A 510 18.69 17.00 15.05
N ASP A 511 18.19 17.95 15.84
CA ASP A 511 18.77 19.29 15.95
C ASP A 511 18.79 20.06 14.61
N TYR A 512 17.65 20.03 13.90
CA TYR A 512 17.42 20.82 12.69
C TYR A 512 17.08 22.28 13.04
N ASP A 513 17.70 23.20 12.31
CA ASP A 513 17.46 24.63 12.48
C ASP A 513 16.41 25.13 11.48
N PHE A 514 15.15 25.14 11.93
CA PHE A 514 13.97 25.45 11.12
C PHE A 514 13.87 26.92 10.70
N THR A 515 14.61 27.84 11.34
CA THR A 515 14.59 29.26 10.94
C THR A 515 15.55 29.57 9.79
N LYS A 516 16.41 28.62 9.41
CA LYS A 516 17.50 28.83 8.45
C LYS A 516 17.29 28.07 7.15
N THR A 517 17.82 28.58 6.05
CA THR A 517 17.93 27.79 4.82
C THR A 517 19.04 26.72 4.97
N PRO A 518 19.03 25.67 4.13
CA PRO A 518 20.14 24.72 4.08
C PRO A 518 21.51 25.39 3.95
N GLU A 519 21.64 26.42 3.11
CA GLU A 519 22.88 27.18 2.89
C GLU A 519 23.32 27.89 4.18
N GLN A 520 22.39 28.57 4.86
CA GLN A 520 22.67 29.25 6.13
C GLN A 520 23.12 28.25 7.21
N ARG A 521 22.49 27.06 7.27
CA ARG A 521 22.90 25.99 8.18
C ARG A 521 24.31 25.48 7.87
N ALA A 522 24.65 25.31 6.59
CA ALA A 522 25.98 24.87 6.16
C ALA A 522 27.08 25.88 6.52
N LEU A 523 26.80 27.18 6.44
CA LEU A 523 27.75 28.24 6.81
C LEU A 523 27.94 28.36 8.33
N ASP A 524 26.86 28.29 9.11
CA ASP A 524 26.91 28.55 10.56
C ASP A 524 27.51 27.41 11.38
N SER A 525 27.57 26.22 10.81
CA SER A 525 27.71 24.99 11.58
C SER A 525 29.16 24.65 11.96
N GLY A 526 30.17 25.42 11.51
CA GLY A 526 31.55 25.28 11.96
C GLY A 526 32.01 23.83 12.06
N MET A 527 31.63 23.01 11.07
CA MET A 527 31.38 21.58 11.26
C MET A 527 32.67 20.79 11.45
N VAL A 528 33.07 20.60 12.70
CA VAL A 528 34.27 19.84 13.06
C VAL A 528 33.91 18.76 14.08
N ALA A 529 34.40 17.55 13.87
CA ALA A 529 34.41 16.48 14.85
C ALA A 529 35.86 16.19 15.27
N GLY A 530 36.30 16.75 16.40
CA GLY A 530 37.71 16.71 16.81
C GLY A 530 38.59 17.49 15.83
N SER A 531 39.42 16.81 15.04
CA SER A 531 40.26 17.39 13.97
C SER A 531 39.68 17.18 12.56
N ILE A 532 38.54 16.50 12.43
CA ILE A 532 37.95 16.13 11.14
C ILE A 532 37.00 17.24 10.68
N CYS A 533 37.26 17.78 9.49
CA CYS A 533 36.35 18.71 8.81
C CYS A 533 35.17 17.93 8.21
N LEU A 534 33.96 18.20 8.68
CA LEU A 534 32.73 17.59 8.17
C LEU A 534 32.10 18.40 7.01
N VAL A 535 32.66 19.59 6.70
CA VAL A 535 32.18 20.42 5.59
C VAL A 535 32.61 19.79 4.27
N ALA A 536 31.63 19.44 3.45
CA ALA A 536 31.86 18.82 2.16
C ALA A 536 32.67 19.74 1.21
N PRO A 537 33.53 19.18 0.34
CA PRO A 537 34.34 19.95 -0.60
C PRO A 537 33.57 20.97 -1.43
N GLU A 538 32.39 20.60 -1.93
CA GLU A 538 31.53 21.48 -2.74
C GLU A 538 30.98 22.67 -1.94
N LEU A 539 30.67 22.47 -0.65
CA LEU A 539 30.23 23.54 0.24
C LEU A 539 31.35 24.56 0.49
N ARG A 540 32.60 24.09 0.61
CA ARG A 540 33.78 24.97 0.73
C ARG A 540 34.01 25.82 -0.53
N GLN A 541 33.47 25.41 -1.67
CA GLN A 541 33.49 26.17 -2.91
C GLN A 541 32.27 27.09 -3.08
N GLY A 542 31.38 27.14 -2.09
CA GLY A 542 30.17 27.95 -2.13
C GLY A 542 29.02 27.34 -2.91
N GLN A 543 29.09 26.05 -3.26
CA GLN A 543 27.94 25.34 -3.86
C GLN A 543 26.85 25.09 -2.79
N PRO A 544 25.57 25.00 -3.18
CA PRO A 544 24.49 24.73 -2.24
C PRO A 544 24.60 23.30 -1.67
N PRO A 545 24.13 23.07 -0.43
CA PRO A 545 24.11 21.75 0.18
C PRO A 545 23.16 20.80 -0.55
N THR A 546 23.63 19.56 -0.71
CA THR A 546 22.88 18.48 -1.36
C THR A 546 22.84 17.24 -0.45
N PRO A 547 22.01 16.23 -0.76
CA PRO A 547 22.10 14.92 -0.11
C PRO A 547 23.53 14.36 -0.03
N ALA A 548 24.35 14.58 -1.08
CA ALA A 548 25.75 14.15 -1.11
C ALA A 548 26.64 14.90 -0.09
N SER A 549 26.26 16.11 0.31
CA SER A 549 26.95 16.87 1.37
C SER A 549 26.69 16.27 2.75
N ASP A 550 25.47 15.81 3.02
CA ASP A 550 25.13 15.08 4.25
C ASP A 550 25.87 13.73 4.32
N MET A 551 26.01 13.03 3.18
CA MET A 551 26.76 11.77 3.10
C MET A 551 28.25 11.95 3.40
N TYR A 552 28.84 13.07 2.98
CA TYR A 552 30.22 13.42 3.36
C TYR A 552 30.34 13.63 4.87
N ALA A 553 29.40 14.36 5.48
CA ALA A 553 29.37 14.59 6.92
C ALA A 553 29.20 13.28 7.71
N ILE A 554 28.34 12.36 7.26
CA ILE A 554 28.25 11.00 7.84
C ILE A 554 29.59 10.29 7.78
N GLY A 555 30.28 10.28 6.64
CA GLY A 555 31.61 9.67 6.51
C GLY A 555 32.59 10.25 7.53
N GLY A 556 32.62 11.57 7.69
CA GLY A 556 33.44 12.23 8.70
C GLY A 556 33.08 11.84 10.15
N ILE A 557 31.79 11.70 10.46
CA ILE A 557 31.33 11.23 11.78
C ILE A 557 31.73 9.76 12.01
N MET A 558 31.58 8.88 11.02
CA MET A 558 32.01 7.48 11.12
C MET A 558 33.52 7.36 11.35
N LEU A 559 34.32 8.16 10.63
CA LEU A 559 35.77 8.25 10.83
C LEU A 559 36.12 8.74 12.24
N TRP A 560 35.37 9.73 12.75
CA TRP A 560 35.56 10.27 14.09
C TRP A 560 35.26 9.25 15.19
N VAL A 561 34.13 8.54 15.09
CA VAL A 561 33.74 7.49 16.04
C VAL A 561 34.71 6.30 16.02
N GLY A 562 35.25 5.98 14.84
CA GLY A 562 36.23 4.90 14.63
C GLY A 562 37.61 5.11 15.28
N GLY A 563 37.85 6.22 16.01
CA GLY A 563 39.01 6.37 16.89
C GLY A 563 40.26 7.04 16.29
N CYS A 564 40.15 7.73 15.16
CA CYS A 564 41.29 8.33 14.42
C CYS A 564 42.00 9.52 15.09
N ILE A 565 41.82 9.77 16.39
CA ILE A 565 42.38 10.98 17.02
C ILE A 565 43.82 10.76 17.55
N ASN A 566 44.26 9.52 17.84
CA ASN A 566 45.59 9.31 18.45
C ASN A 566 46.43 8.10 17.97
N THR A 567 45.95 7.27 17.04
CA THR A 567 46.72 6.11 16.56
C THR A 567 46.57 5.95 15.05
N ALA A 568 47.65 5.56 14.37
CA ALA A 568 47.70 5.33 12.92
C ALA A 568 46.47 4.53 12.42
N LEU A 569 46.02 4.84 11.20
CA LEU A 569 44.88 4.22 10.44
C LEU A 569 44.83 2.67 10.43
N ASN A 570 45.85 2.00 10.97
CA ASN A 570 46.05 0.55 10.98
C ASN A 570 45.07 -0.25 11.87
N PHE A 571 44.20 0.40 12.64
CA PHE A 571 43.23 -0.27 13.54
C PHE A 571 41.76 -0.18 13.07
N ILE A 572 41.49 0.43 11.92
CA ILE A 572 40.12 0.51 11.38
C ILE A 572 39.80 -0.77 10.63
N ASP A 573 38.60 -1.31 10.84
CA ASP A 573 38.06 -2.40 10.02
C ASP A 573 38.17 -2.07 8.52
N ILE A 574 38.71 -2.99 7.73
CA ILE A 574 38.89 -2.87 6.28
C ILE A 574 37.55 -2.53 5.59
N LYS A 575 36.44 -3.06 6.09
CA LYS A 575 35.10 -2.76 5.55
C LYS A 575 34.73 -1.30 5.78
N LEU A 576 34.98 -0.78 6.98
CA LEU A 576 34.75 0.63 7.30
C LEU A 576 35.67 1.54 6.47
N GLN A 577 36.95 1.19 6.31
CA GLN A 577 37.87 1.94 5.43
C GLN A 577 37.35 2.00 3.98
N THR A 578 36.85 0.86 3.47
CA THR A 578 36.29 0.77 2.12
C THR A 578 35.07 1.67 1.98
N LEU A 579 34.14 1.64 2.93
CA LEU A 579 32.97 2.52 2.92
C LEU A 579 33.37 4.00 3.00
N LEU A 580 34.29 4.38 3.89
CA LEU A 580 34.78 5.74 4.03
C LEU A 580 35.42 6.25 2.73
N SER A 581 36.16 5.38 2.02
CA SER A 581 36.76 5.72 0.73
C SER A 581 35.75 6.02 -0.38
N LYS A 582 34.48 5.64 -0.20
CA LYS A 582 33.37 5.94 -1.12
C LYS A 582 32.51 7.13 -0.66
N LEU A 583 32.47 7.41 0.65
CA LEU A 583 31.68 8.52 1.23
C LEU A 583 32.46 9.85 1.25
N MET A 584 33.77 9.80 1.51
CA MET A 584 34.60 11.00 1.68
C MET A 584 35.36 11.38 0.39
N VAL A 585 34.74 11.23 -0.77
CA VAL A 585 35.29 11.62 -2.08
C VAL A 585 34.79 12.97 -2.56
N TYR A 586 35.43 13.52 -3.60
CA TYR A 586 35.02 14.80 -4.18
C TYR A 586 33.74 14.68 -5.01
N THR A 587 33.63 13.65 -5.86
CA THR A 587 32.48 13.39 -6.75
C THR A 587 32.11 11.90 -6.71
N GLY A 588 30.85 11.59 -7.04
CA GLY A 588 30.38 10.20 -7.12
C GLY A 588 30.24 9.50 -5.77
N ARG A 589 29.85 10.24 -4.72
CA ARG A 589 29.57 9.66 -3.40
C ARG A 589 28.36 8.73 -3.47
N LEU A 590 28.37 7.70 -2.63
CA LEU A 590 27.21 6.84 -2.43
C LEU A 590 26.02 7.66 -1.93
N SER A 591 24.86 7.35 -2.47
CA SER A 591 23.56 7.70 -1.89
C SER A 591 23.34 6.95 -0.57
N VAL A 592 22.32 7.36 0.19
CA VAL A 592 21.95 6.68 1.45
C VAL A 592 21.62 5.21 1.21
N HIS A 593 20.88 4.89 0.14
CA HIS A 593 20.50 3.51 -0.18
C HIS A 593 21.72 2.64 -0.48
N GLU A 594 22.63 3.13 -1.32
CA GLU A 594 23.87 2.41 -1.66
C GLU A 594 24.80 2.26 -0.45
N ALA A 595 24.81 3.24 0.46
CA ALA A 595 25.59 3.15 1.70
C ALA A 595 25.02 2.12 2.67
N LEU A 596 23.69 2.01 2.80
CA LEU A 596 23.01 1.02 3.65
C LEU A 596 23.21 -0.41 3.15
N ASP A 597 23.39 -0.59 1.84
CA ASP A 597 23.67 -1.86 1.17
C ASP A 597 25.17 -2.18 1.09
N ASP A 598 26.05 -1.38 1.72
CA ASP A 598 27.47 -1.69 1.77
C ASP A 598 27.77 -2.85 2.74
N ALA A 599 28.79 -3.64 2.39
CA ALA A 599 29.23 -4.82 3.14
C ALA A 599 29.55 -4.53 4.62
N TYR A 600 29.90 -3.29 4.96
CA TYR A 600 30.09 -2.89 6.36
C TYR A 600 28.82 -3.15 7.20
N PHE A 601 27.64 -2.71 6.75
CA PHE A 601 26.41 -2.85 7.51
C PHE A 601 25.87 -4.29 7.52
N PHE A 602 26.02 -5.03 6.43
CA PHE A 602 25.65 -6.46 6.39
C PHE A 602 26.44 -7.32 7.37
N SER A 603 27.70 -6.95 7.63
CA SER A 603 28.55 -7.72 8.54
C SER A 603 28.28 -7.52 10.02
N LEU A 604 27.34 -6.63 10.35
CA LEU A 604 26.93 -6.31 11.71
C LEU A 604 25.58 -6.96 12.09
N GLU A 605 24.89 -7.54 11.10
CA GLU A 605 23.61 -8.25 11.27
C GLU A 605 23.78 -9.78 11.43
N ASN A 606 24.98 -10.30 11.10
CA ASN A 606 25.42 -11.68 11.35
C ASN A 606 26.42 -11.71 12.50
#